data_AF-L2GMC6-F1
#
_entry.id   AF-L2GMC6-F1
#
_cell.length_a   1.000
_cell.length_b   1.000
_cell.length_c   1.000
_cell.angle_alpha   90.00
_cell.angle_beta   90.00
_cell.angle_gamma   90.00
#
_symmetry.space_group_name_H-M   'P 1'
#
loop_
_entity.id
_entity.type
_entity.pdbx_description
1 polymer ?
#
loop_
_entity_poly.entity_id
_entity_poly.type
_entity_poly.pdbx_seq_one_letter_code
_entity_poly.pdbx_strand_id
1 'polypeptide(L)'
;MDSQVSELFKTHKVERGKVDSRRECYNIYVHKPCDFVYDTSDIVVRYFPENGSKTVICKEIPQSIKENISKFNILEIKDFIEFFEDNLNVFFMGKVPEFKRTGETTESLGEGELPKDFKFPVSNNVTPNLKCDISITNILLICCLQLNMVVKCSKCQEVSNITFNKPCKRCSQEIGFIYVPTVSSDSLGFLQLKKCEFVCFNSIRYQFNCQECQKNYESDEVNVGGVFSRKCNGCYNELRFKVNRIDFYQKKDVKIKEGEELPGKGACKHYKKSYRWFRFSCCNSLYPCDVCHDEQSGHKAEMAFRMVCGLCSKEQSVKQECDCGMNLKRKHAQFWEGGKGNRDRITMSRKDSKKYKG
;
A
#
# COMPACT_ATOMS: atom_id res chain seq x y z
N MET A 1 -42.58 -12.79 -30.54
CA MET A 1 -41.89 -14.01 -30.04
C MET A 1 -40.54 -13.54 -29.55
N ASP A 2 -40.17 -13.90 -28.33
CA ASP A 2 -38.85 -13.55 -27.76
C ASP A 2 -37.75 -13.98 -28.75
N SER A 3 -36.87 -13.04 -29.13
CA SER A 3 -35.87 -13.26 -30.18
C SER A 3 -34.93 -14.41 -29.82
N GLN A 4 -34.66 -14.61 -28.53
CA GLN A 4 -33.79 -15.68 -28.04
C GLN A 4 -34.45 -17.06 -28.10
N VAL A 5 -35.72 -17.14 -27.73
CA VAL A 5 -36.48 -18.40 -27.81
C VAL A 5 -36.59 -18.85 -29.27
N SER A 6 -36.71 -17.89 -30.20
CA SER A 6 -36.73 -18.16 -31.64
C SER A 6 -35.42 -18.76 -32.16
N GLU A 7 -34.28 -18.42 -31.54
CA GLU A 7 -33.00 -19.06 -31.83
C GLU A 7 -32.91 -20.47 -31.22
N LEU A 8 -33.41 -20.66 -30.00
CA LEU A 8 -33.45 -21.98 -29.36
C LEU A 8 -34.30 -22.99 -30.14
N PHE A 9 -35.36 -22.56 -30.84
CA PHE A 9 -36.11 -23.43 -31.75
C PHE A 9 -35.26 -24.02 -32.90
N LYS A 10 -34.10 -23.41 -33.22
CA LYS A 10 -33.20 -23.90 -34.27
C LYS A 10 -32.20 -24.94 -33.76
N THR A 11 -31.84 -24.87 -32.48
CA THR A 11 -30.77 -25.67 -31.89
C THR A 11 -31.27 -26.72 -30.91
N HIS A 12 -32.45 -26.55 -30.31
CA HIS A 12 -32.99 -27.43 -29.28
C HIS A 12 -34.41 -27.89 -29.63
N LYS A 13 -34.83 -29.03 -29.08
CA LYS A 13 -36.25 -29.39 -29.05
C LYS A 13 -36.97 -28.44 -28.07
N VAL A 14 -37.94 -27.67 -28.56
CA VAL A 14 -38.71 -26.71 -27.77
C VAL A 14 -40.21 -26.95 -27.95
N GLU A 15 -40.93 -27.15 -26.85
CA GLU A 15 -42.38 -27.35 -26.83
C GLU A 15 -43.07 -26.14 -26.19
N ARG A 16 -44.10 -25.60 -26.86
CA ARG A 16 -44.93 -24.54 -26.28
C ARG A 16 -45.93 -25.14 -25.30
N GLY A 17 -45.95 -24.63 -24.09
CA GLY A 17 -46.91 -24.97 -23.06
C GLY A 17 -47.80 -23.78 -22.70
N LYS A 18 -48.94 -24.07 -22.09
CA LYS A 18 -49.78 -23.10 -21.38
C LYS A 18 -50.01 -23.61 -19.97
N VAL A 19 -49.75 -22.76 -18.98
CA VAL A 19 -50.03 -23.10 -17.57
C VAL A 19 -51.45 -22.70 -17.19
N ASP A 20 -51.97 -21.62 -17.79
CA ASP A 20 -53.36 -21.19 -17.73
C ASP A 20 -53.75 -20.46 -19.03
N SER A 21 -54.96 -19.89 -19.10
CA SER A 21 -55.46 -19.18 -20.29
C SER A 21 -54.66 -17.91 -20.66
N ARG A 22 -53.75 -17.44 -19.79
CA ARG A 22 -53.01 -16.19 -19.98
C ARG A 22 -51.49 -16.37 -20.00
N ARG A 23 -50.94 -17.43 -19.40
CA ARG A 23 -49.49 -17.64 -19.22
C ARG A 23 -48.92 -18.69 -20.15
N GLU A 24 -48.19 -18.24 -21.16
CA GLU A 24 -47.41 -19.08 -22.06
C GLU A 24 -46.06 -19.45 -21.44
N CYS A 25 -45.63 -20.69 -21.66
CA CYS A 25 -44.31 -21.15 -21.26
C CYS A 25 -43.66 -21.97 -22.38
N TYR A 26 -42.33 -22.08 -22.30
CA TYR A 26 -41.54 -22.87 -23.24
C TYR A 26 -40.81 -23.96 -22.46
N ASN A 27 -41.01 -25.21 -22.85
CA ASN A 27 -40.26 -26.35 -22.33
C ASN A 27 -39.11 -26.63 -23.29
N ILE A 28 -37.88 -26.35 -22.85
CA ILE A 28 -36.64 -26.51 -23.63
C ILE A 28 -35.95 -27.78 -23.13
N TYR A 29 -35.71 -28.73 -24.03
CA TYR A 29 -35.05 -29.98 -23.70
C TYR A 29 -33.53 -29.79 -23.79
N VAL A 30 -32.83 -30.10 -22.70
CA VAL A 30 -31.40 -29.87 -22.51
C VAL A 30 -30.61 -31.04 -23.11
N HIS A 31 -29.58 -30.74 -23.89
CA HIS A 31 -28.65 -31.72 -24.41
C HIS A 31 -27.72 -32.22 -23.30
N LYS A 32 -27.54 -33.55 -23.24
CA LYS A 32 -26.59 -34.18 -22.32
C LYS A 32 -25.24 -34.31 -23.03
N PRO A 33 -24.12 -33.91 -22.43
CA PRO A 33 -22.81 -34.08 -23.04
C PRO A 33 -22.47 -35.59 -23.15
N CYS A 34 -21.57 -35.93 -24.09
CA CYS A 34 -21.25 -37.32 -24.39
C CYS A 34 -20.59 -38.07 -23.22
N ASP A 35 -19.99 -37.33 -22.29
CA ASP A 35 -19.36 -37.83 -21.07
C ASP A 35 -20.31 -37.83 -19.84
N PHE A 36 -21.60 -37.56 -20.05
CA PHE A 36 -22.59 -37.54 -18.97
C PHE A 36 -22.92 -38.94 -18.48
N VAL A 37 -22.40 -39.31 -17.31
CA VAL A 37 -22.49 -40.68 -16.75
C VAL A 37 -23.72 -40.94 -15.86
N TYR A 38 -24.57 -39.94 -15.63
CA TYR A 38 -25.72 -40.07 -14.71
C TYR A 38 -26.97 -40.57 -15.46
N ASP A 39 -27.61 -41.61 -14.92
CA ASP A 39 -28.87 -42.13 -15.46
C ASP A 39 -30.04 -41.23 -15.05
N THR A 40 -30.51 -40.40 -15.97
CA THR A 40 -31.61 -39.46 -15.74
C THR A 40 -32.60 -39.48 -16.89
N SER A 41 -33.86 -39.18 -16.58
CA SER A 41 -34.86 -38.80 -17.58
C SER A 41 -34.43 -37.52 -18.34
N ASP A 42 -35.20 -37.11 -19.34
CA ASP A 42 -34.95 -35.85 -20.04
C ASP A 42 -34.96 -34.68 -19.06
N ILE A 43 -33.94 -33.83 -19.16
CA ILE A 43 -33.81 -32.63 -18.35
C ILE A 43 -34.48 -31.50 -19.12
N VAL A 44 -35.54 -30.92 -18.55
CA VAL A 44 -36.34 -29.88 -19.22
C VAL A 44 -36.25 -28.57 -18.46
N VAL A 45 -35.89 -27.49 -19.14
CA VAL A 45 -35.94 -26.13 -18.60
C VAL A 45 -37.25 -25.49 -19.03
N ARG A 46 -38.11 -25.20 -18.06
CA ARG A 46 -39.34 -24.44 -18.29
C ARG A 46 -39.06 -22.95 -18.14
N TYR A 47 -39.28 -22.19 -19.22
CA TYR A 47 -39.09 -20.75 -19.29
C TYR A 47 -40.41 -20.00 -19.41
N PHE A 48 -40.56 -18.92 -18.64
CA PHE A 48 -41.69 -18.01 -18.66
C PHE A 48 -41.24 -16.64 -19.16
N PRO A 49 -41.57 -16.25 -20.41
CA PRO A 49 -41.10 -14.98 -20.98
C PRO A 49 -41.65 -13.74 -20.28
N GLU A 50 -42.81 -13.84 -19.64
CA GLU A 50 -43.45 -12.70 -18.95
C GLU A 50 -42.59 -12.10 -17.84
N ASN A 51 -41.83 -12.96 -17.13
CA ASN A 51 -41.03 -12.57 -15.98
C ASN A 51 -39.58 -13.07 -16.06
N GLY A 52 -39.18 -13.69 -17.18
CA GLY A 52 -37.85 -14.27 -17.39
C GLY A 52 -37.56 -15.50 -16.51
N SER A 53 -38.55 -16.04 -15.78
CA SER A 53 -38.30 -17.11 -14.80
C SER A 53 -38.05 -18.46 -15.46
N LYS A 54 -37.18 -19.25 -14.82
CA LYS A 54 -36.72 -20.55 -15.31
C LYS A 54 -36.84 -21.59 -14.22
N THR A 55 -37.24 -22.80 -14.58
CA THR A 55 -37.36 -23.91 -13.64
C THR A 55 -36.88 -25.20 -14.30
N VAL A 56 -35.96 -25.90 -13.64
CA VAL A 56 -35.46 -27.19 -14.11
C VAL A 56 -36.39 -28.31 -13.64
N ILE A 57 -36.88 -29.09 -14.60
CA ILE A 57 -37.79 -30.21 -14.42
C ILE A 57 -37.05 -31.49 -14.77
N CYS A 58 -36.70 -32.24 -13.73
CA CYS A 58 -36.19 -33.60 -13.79
C CYS A 58 -36.43 -34.22 -12.40
N LYS A 59 -36.99 -35.43 -12.35
CA LYS A 59 -37.40 -36.06 -11.07
C LYS A 59 -36.18 -36.52 -10.28
N GLU A 60 -35.15 -36.94 -10.99
CA GLU A 60 -33.93 -37.53 -10.46
C GLU A 60 -32.95 -36.48 -9.91
N ILE A 61 -33.16 -35.18 -10.22
CA ILE A 61 -32.33 -34.08 -9.68
C ILE A 61 -32.82 -33.70 -8.27
N PRO A 62 -31.98 -33.88 -7.22
CA PRO A 62 -32.28 -33.46 -5.85
C PRO A 62 -32.52 -31.94 -5.73
N GLN A 63 -33.27 -31.55 -4.69
CA GLN A 63 -33.61 -30.14 -4.46
C GLN A 63 -32.38 -29.25 -4.25
N SER A 64 -31.33 -29.76 -3.60
CA SER A 64 -30.07 -29.05 -3.40
C SER A 64 -29.36 -28.68 -4.71
N ILE A 65 -29.45 -29.55 -5.73
CA ILE A 65 -28.88 -29.29 -7.06
C ILE A 65 -29.77 -28.27 -7.81
N LYS A 66 -31.10 -28.39 -7.71
CA LYS A 66 -32.04 -27.39 -8.26
C LYS A 66 -31.81 -25.99 -7.68
N GLU A 67 -31.55 -25.90 -6.38
CA GLU A 67 -31.18 -24.64 -5.71
C GLU A 67 -29.86 -24.09 -6.25
N ASN A 68 -28.84 -24.94 -6.45
CA ASN A 68 -27.58 -24.53 -7.06
C ASN A 68 -27.77 -24.00 -8.48
N ILE A 69 -28.61 -24.64 -9.29
CA ILE A 69 -28.92 -24.19 -10.66
C ILE A 69 -29.68 -22.86 -10.64
N SER A 70 -30.62 -22.68 -9.71
CA SER A 70 -31.44 -21.47 -9.60
C SER A 70 -30.63 -20.19 -9.36
N LYS A 71 -29.41 -20.31 -8.83
CA LYS A 71 -28.46 -19.18 -8.66
C LYS A 71 -28.10 -18.52 -10.01
N PHE A 72 -28.25 -19.23 -11.12
CA PHE A 72 -27.95 -18.74 -12.47
C PHE A 72 -29.19 -18.24 -13.22
N ASN A 73 -30.34 -18.10 -12.54
CA ASN A 73 -31.56 -17.59 -13.18
C ASN A 73 -31.41 -16.14 -13.70
N ILE A 74 -30.41 -15.38 -13.22
CA ILE A 74 -30.07 -14.02 -13.67
C ILE A 74 -29.65 -13.92 -15.14
N LEU A 75 -29.25 -15.02 -15.77
CA LEU A 75 -28.81 -15.03 -17.17
C LEU A 75 -29.96 -14.77 -18.13
N GLU A 76 -29.69 -14.55 -19.41
CA GLU A 76 -30.75 -14.64 -20.41
C GLU A 76 -31.04 -16.11 -20.72
N ILE A 77 -32.16 -16.44 -21.39
CA ILE A 77 -32.57 -17.85 -21.52
C ILE A 77 -31.59 -18.65 -22.37
N LYS A 78 -31.04 -18.05 -23.42
CA LYS A 78 -30.06 -18.72 -24.29
C LYS A 78 -28.77 -19.03 -23.53
N ASP A 79 -28.18 -18.02 -22.91
CA ASP A 79 -26.94 -18.17 -22.12
C ASP A 79 -27.12 -19.14 -20.95
N PHE A 80 -28.30 -19.17 -20.35
CA PHE A 80 -28.63 -20.13 -19.31
C PHE A 80 -28.59 -21.57 -19.81
N ILE A 81 -29.16 -21.84 -20.98
CA ILE A 81 -29.18 -23.20 -21.56
C ILE A 81 -27.76 -23.63 -21.90
N GLU A 82 -26.99 -22.80 -22.62
CA GLU A 82 -25.61 -23.10 -22.99
C GLU A 82 -24.73 -23.35 -21.75
N PHE A 83 -24.77 -22.45 -20.77
CA PHE A 83 -24.02 -22.63 -19.51
C PHE A 83 -24.45 -23.88 -18.74
N PHE A 84 -25.76 -24.16 -18.73
CA PHE A 84 -26.27 -25.32 -18.01
C PHE A 84 -25.80 -26.62 -18.64
N GLU A 85 -25.84 -26.72 -19.98
CA GLU A 85 -25.34 -27.87 -20.75
C GLU A 85 -23.85 -28.12 -20.53
N ASP A 86 -23.03 -27.08 -20.63
CA ASP A 86 -21.57 -27.15 -20.45
C ASP A 86 -21.17 -27.60 -19.04
N ASN A 87 -22.03 -27.36 -18.04
CA ASN A 87 -21.73 -27.60 -16.64
C ASN A 87 -22.58 -28.71 -16.00
N LEU A 88 -23.32 -29.48 -16.80
CA LEU A 88 -24.19 -30.55 -16.32
C LEU A 88 -23.44 -31.52 -15.38
N ASN A 89 -22.25 -31.99 -15.76
CA ASN A 89 -21.47 -32.91 -14.93
C ASN A 89 -21.11 -32.30 -13.56
N VAL A 90 -20.75 -31.01 -13.52
CA VAL A 90 -20.37 -30.32 -12.28
C VAL A 90 -21.57 -30.16 -11.35
N PHE A 91 -22.73 -29.82 -11.89
CA PHE A 91 -23.98 -29.74 -11.12
C PHE A 91 -24.35 -31.10 -10.53
N PHE A 92 -24.26 -32.17 -11.32
CA PHE A 92 -24.61 -33.52 -10.88
C PHE A 92 -23.60 -34.12 -9.88
N MET A 93 -22.38 -33.58 -9.80
CA MET A 93 -21.45 -33.84 -8.69
C MET A 93 -21.82 -33.09 -7.38
N GLY A 94 -22.91 -32.33 -7.38
CA GLY A 94 -23.35 -31.50 -6.25
C GLY A 94 -22.54 -30.23 -6.05
N LYS A 95 -21.65 -29.88 -6.99
CA LYS A 95 -20.83 -28.67 -6.95
C LYS A 95 -21.55 -27.51 -7.64
N VAL A 96 -21.19 -26.28 -7.29
CA VAL A 96 -21.62 -25.07 -8.00
C VAL A 96 -20.51 -24.74 -9.01
N PRO A 97 -20.79 -24.74 -10.32
CA PRO A 97 -19.78 -24.38 -11.31
C PRO A 97 -19.37 -22.91 -11.16
N GLU A 98 -18.10 -22.62 -11.47
CA GLU A 98 -17.61 -21.25 -11.52
C GLU A 98 -18.25 -20.55 -12.72
N PHE A 99 -19.21 -19.67 -12.44
CA PHE A 99 -19.85 -18.88 -13.48
C PHE A 99 -18.98 -17.69 -13.85
N LYS A 100 -18.23 -17.86 -14.94
CA LYS A 100 -17.60 -16.76 -15.68
C LYS A 100 -18.61 -16.35 -16.75
N ARG A 101 -19.12 -15.12 -16.69
CA ARG A 101 -20.05 -14.63 -17.72
C ARG A 101 -19.39 -14.85 -19.08
N THR A 102 -20.02 -15.60 -19.98
CA THR A 102 -19.65 -15.61 -21.39
C THR A 102 -19.96 -14.22 -21.94
N GLY A 103 -18.92 -13.38 -21.98
CA GLY A 103 -19.02 -11.92 -21.98
C GLY A 103 -17.94 -11.25 -21.13
N GLU A 104 -17.24 -12.00 -20.27
CA GLU A 104 -15.86 -11.72 -19.88
C GLU A 104 -14.96 -12.03 -21.09
N THR A 105 -14.96 -11.12 -22.06
CA THR A 105 -13.65 -10.62 -22.50
C THR A 105 -12.94 -10.24 -21.22
N THR A 106 -11.95 -11.03 -20.76
CA THR A 106 -10.91 -10.59 -19.81
C THR A 106 -11.38 -9.44 -18.95
N GLU A 107 -12.34 -9.64 -18.00
CA GLU A 107 -13.19 -8.60 -17.35
C GLU A 107 -12.68 -7.23 -17.76
N SER A 108 -13.11 -6.67 -18.92
CA SER A 108 -12.30 -5.64 -19.60
C SER A 108 -12.18 -4.48 -18.63
N LEU A 109 -11.07 -4.47 -17.89
CA LEU A 109 -10.86 -3.57 -16.79
C LEU A 109 -11.00 -2.23 -17.46
N GLY A 110 -12.02 -1.46 -17.04
CA GLY A 110 -12.16 -0.12 -17.59
C GLY A 110 -10.82 0.55 -17.39
N GLU A 111 -10.31 1.28 -18.38
CA GLU A 111 -8.92 1.77 -18.39
C GLU A 111 -8.43 2.21 -16.99
N GLY A 112 -7.36 1.58 -16.50
CA GLY A 112 -6.81 1.81 -15.16
C GLY A 112 -7.61 1.22 -13.99
N GLU A 113 -8.56 0.31 -14.19
CA GLU A 113 -9.17 -0.49 -13.11
C GLU A 113 -8.24 -1.63 -12.69
N LEU A 114 -8.26 -1.95 -11.40
CA LEU A 114 -7.58 -3.11 -10.84
C LEU A 114 -8.60 -4.17 -10.42
N PRO A 115 -8.20 -5.46 -10.35
CA PRO A 115 -9.06 -6.54 -9.88
C PRO A 115 -9.71 -6.26 -8.53
N LYS A 116 -10.90 -6.83 -8.30
CA LYS A 116 -11.64 -6.67 -7.04
C LYS A 116 -10.91 -7.25 -5.83
N ASP A 117 -10.13 -8.31 -6.04
CA ASP A 117 -9.30 -8.96 -5.03
C ASP A 117 -7.90 -8.34 -4.88
N PHE A 118 -7.63 -7.22 -5.57
CA PHE A 118 -6.39 -6.49 -5.47
C PHE A 118 -6.07 -6.13 -4.01
N LYS A 119 -4.85 -6.45 -3.59
CA LYS A 119 -4.36 -6.15 -2.24
C LYS A 119 -3.31 -5.06 -2.34
N PHE A 120 -3.54 -3.97 -1.62
CA PHE A 120 -2.52 -2.94 -1.47
C PHE A 120 -1.26 -3.50 -0.81
N PRO A 121 -0.08 -3.09 -1.27
CA PRO A 121 1.17 -3.54 -0.66
C PRO A 121 1.33 -2.82 0.69
N VAL A 122 1.07 -3.55 1.78
CA VAL A 122 1.26 -3.06 3.15
C VAL A 122 2.49 -3.72 3.73
N SER A 123 3.55 -2.94 3.97
CA SER A 123 4.72 -3.40 4.70
C SER A 123 5.02 -2.43 5.84
N ASN A 124 4.89 -2.92 7.07
CA ASN A 124 5.19 -2.14 8.28
C ASN A 124 6.59 -2.42 8.84
N ASN A 125 7.41 -3.19 8.10
CA ASN A 125 8.72 -3.64 8.57
C ASN A 125 9.81 -2.58 8.44
N VAL A 126 9.54 -1.47 7.75
CA VAL A 126 10.52 -0.43 7.48
C VAL A 126 9.93 0.94 7.79
N THR A 127 10.69 1.79 8.47
CA THR A 127 10.29 3.18 8.69
C THR A 127 10.31 3.93 7.35
N PRO A 128 9.19 4.50 6.90
CA PRO A 128 9.14 5.25 5.65
C PRO A 128 10.04 6.48 5.69
N ASN A 129 10.76 6.74 4.61
CA ASN A 129 11.64 7.90 4.44
C ASN A 129 11.32 8.71 3.18
N LEU A 130 10.24 8.34 2.49
CA LEU A 130 9.68 9.09 1.38
C LEU A 130 8.34 9.69 1.84
N LYS A 131 8.38 10.93 2.32
CA LYS A 131 7.20 11.66 2.80
C LYS A 131 6.49 12.35 1.65
N CYS A 132 5.18 12.54 1.78
CA CYS A 132 4.39 13.24 0.78
C CYS A 132 3.28 14.07 1.39
N ASP A 133 2.93 15.14 0.69
CA ASP A 133 1.72 15.92 0.89
C ASP A 133 0.81 15.68 -0.33
N ILE A 134 -0.27 14.93 -0.11
CA ILE A 134 -1.25 14.59 -1.16
C ILE A 134 -2.63 15.02 -0.70
N SER A 135 -3.29 15.88 -1.49
CA SER A 135 -4.70 16.21 -1.29
C SER A 135 -5.56 15.21 -2.04
N ILE A 136 -6.55 14.60 -1.38
CA ILE A 136 -7.41 13.54 -1.94
C ILE A 136 -8.90 13.93 -1.86
N THR A 137 -9.72 13.39 -2.76
CA THR A 137 -11.18 13.57 -2.79
C THR A 137 -11.83 12.28 -3.31
N ASN A 138 -12.80 11.75 -2.54
CA ASN A 138 -13.52 10.49 -2.79
C ASN A 138 -12.61 9.24 -2.95
N ILE A 139 -11.38 9.31 -2.46
CA ILE A 139 -10.40 8.21 -2.44
C ILE A 139 -10.19 7.82 -0.98
N LEU A 140 -10.24 6.52 -0.68
CA LEU A 140 -10.03 6.02 0.68
C LEU A 140 -8.56 5.74 0.97
N LEU A 141 -7.93 4.93 0.13
CA LEU A 141 -6.51 4.58 0.20
C LEU A 141 -5.83 5.02 -1.08
N ILE A 142 -4.59 5.49 -0.95
CA ILE A 142 -3.68 5.76 -2.06
C ILE A 142 -2.30 5.20 -1.72
N CYS A 143 -1.64 4.65 -2.72
CA CYS A 143 -0.32 4.03 -2.61
C CYS A 143 0.48 4.32 -3.87
N CYS A 144 1.79 4.54 -3.74
CA CYS A 144 2.65 4.69 -4.91
C CYS A 144 3.05 3.29 -5.42
N LEU A 145 2.73 3.02 -6.69
CA LEU A 145 3.03 1.76 -7.36
C LEU A 145 4.45 1.75 -7.90
N GLN A 146 4.81 2.78 -8.65
CA GLN A 146 6.07 2.84 -9.37
C GLN A 146 6.68 4.24 -9.27
N LEU A 147 7.87 4.30 -8.71
CA LEU A 147 8.70 5.49 -8.71
C LEU A 147 9.45 5.63 -10.04
N ASN A 148 9.40 6.82 -10.61
CA ASN A 148 10.27 7.22 -11.71
C ASN A 148 11.14 8.38 -11.21
N MET A 149 12.47 8.23 -11.31
CA MET A 149 13.42 9.19 -10.73
C MET A 149 14.58 9.50 -11.67
N VAL A 150 15.10 10.71 -11.54
CA VAL A 150 16.41 11.09 -12.08
C VAL A 150 17.47 10.84 -11.01
N VAL A 151 18.53 10.13 -11.37
CA VAL A 151 19.67 9.88 -10.48
C VAL A 151 21.00 10.19 -11.17
N LYS A 152 22.04 10.43 -10.37
CA LYS A 152 23.44 10.50 -10.81
C LYS A 152 24.18 9.24 -10.41
N CYS A 153 24.97 8.67 -11.31
CA CYS A 153 25.85 7.55 -10.98
C CYS A 153 26.94 8.00 -10.01
N SER A 154 27.10 7.32 -8.86
CA SER A 154 28.11 7.72 -7.87
C SER A 154 29.56 7.61 -8.37
N LYS A 155 29.81 6.79 -9.41
CA LYS A 155 31.17 6.57 -9.96
C LYS A 155 31.55 7.56 -11.06
N CYS A 156 30.65 7.83 -12.01
CA CYS A 156 30.97 8.65 -13.20
C CYS A 156 30.11 9.91 -13.33
N GLN A 157 29.22 10.16 -12.37
CA GLN A 157 28.32 11.32 -12.31
C GLN A 157 27.34 11.43 -13.49
N GLU A 158 27.24 10.40 -14.33
CA GLU A 158 26.27 10.30 -15.42
C GLU A 158 24.84 10.37 -14.88
N VAL A 159 24.01 11.23 -15.49
CA VAL A 159 22.60 11.41 -15.14
C VAL A 159 21.77 10.37 -15.89
N SER A 160 20.81 9.74 -15.21
CA SER A 160 19.93 8.74 -15.82
C SER A 160 18.57 8.70 -15.15
N ASN A 161 17.52 8.53 -15.96
CA ASN A 161 16.19 8.18 -15.47
C ASN A 161 16.16 6.69 -15.10
N ILE A 162 15.69 6.35 -13.91
CA ILE A 162 15.52 4.97 -13.44
C ILE A 162 14.09 4.72 -12.96
N THR A 163 13.58 3.54 -13.30
CA THR A 163 12.30 2.98 -12.78
C THR A 163 12.53 1.59 -12.18
N PHE A 164 13.68 0.98 -12.50
CA PHE A 164 14.21 -0.26 -11.96
C PHE A 164 15.75 -0.22 -12.01
N ASN A 165 16.40 -1.24 -11.44
CA ASN A 165 17.87 -1.36 -11.46
C ASN A 165 18.38 -1.58 -12.88
N LYS A 166 19.37 -0.81 -13.31
CA LYS A 166 19.94 -0.94 -14.67
C LYS A 166 21.41 -0.56 -14.71
N PRO A 167 22.19 -1.02 -15.70
CA PRO A 167 23.56 -0.57 -15.88
C PRO A 167 23.62 0.91 -16.27
N CYS A 168 24.58 1.64 -15.70
CA CYS A 168 24.89 3.00 -16.08
C CYS A 168 25.42 3.04 -17.53
N LYS A 169 24.91 3.96 -18.34
CA LYS A 169 25.28 4.10 -19.77
C LYS A 169 26.77 4.35 -20.01
N ARG A 170 27.46 4.97 -19.05
CA ARG A 170 28.86 5.40 -19.21
C ARG A 170 29.87 4.43 -18.62
N CYS A 171 29.62 3.90 -17.42
CA CYS A 171 30.59 3.05 -16.71
C CYS A 171 30.09 1.62 -16.46
N SER A 172 28.90 1.27 -16.95
CA SER A 172 28.25 -0.03 -16.81
C SER A 172 28.00 -0.50 -15.37
N GLN A 173 28.22 0.35 -14.37
CA GLN A 173 27.89 0.06 -12.98
C GLN A 173 26.38 -0.08 -12.82
N GLU A 174 25.93 -1.14 -12.17
CA GLU A 174 24.53 -1.33 -11.82
C GLU A 174 24.10 -0.26 -10.82
N ILE A 175 23.22 0.63 -11.28
CA ILE A 175 22.59 1.70 -10.50
C ILE A 175 21.11 1.38 -10.31
N GLY A 176 20.53 1.79 -9.19
CA GLY A 176 19.13 1.43 -8.92
C GLY A 176 18.67 1.79 -7.52
N PHE A 177 17.62 1.12 -7.06
CA PHE A 177 17.04 1.34 -5.73
C PHE A 177 16.29 0.12 -5.21
N ILE A 178 16.00 0.13 -3.91
CA ILE A 178 15.00 -0.72 -3.27
C ILE A 178 13.88 0.22 -2.84
N TYR A 179 12.65 -0.11 -3.23
CA TYR A 179 11.46 0.61 -2.82
C TYR A 179 10.48 -0.35 -2.15
N VAL A 180 10.01 0.05 -0.97
CA VAL A 180 8.98 -0.67 -0.21
C VAL A 180 7.83 0.30 0.00
N PRO A 181 6.71 0.13 -0.70
CA PRO A 181 5.57 1.05 -0.59
C PRO A 181 4.88 0.91 0.77
N THR A 182 4.12 1.95 1.12
CA THR A 182 3.21 1.94 2.27
C THR A 182 1.87 2.53 1.88
N VAL A 183 0.85 2.23 2.68
CA VAL A 183 -0.48 2.85 2.57
C VAL A 183 -0.60 3.83 3.74
N SER A 184 -0.10 5.04 3.53
CA SER A 184 -0.18 6.14 4.51
C SER A 184 -0.57 7.43 3.82
N SER A 185 -1.27 8.32 4.53
CA SER A 185 -1.64 9.65 4.00
C SER A 185 -0.45 10.62 3.92
N ASP A 186 0.63 10.37 4.66
CA ASP A 186 1.79 11.27 4.79
C ASP A 186 3.07 10.69 4.16
N SER A 187 3.02 9.49 3.60
CA SER A 187 4.22 8.80 3.12
C SER A 187 3.95 7.81 2.01
N LEU A 188 4.86 7.80 1.03
CA LEU A 188 4.87 6.85 -0.08
C LEU A 188 5.60 5.56 0.24
N GLY A 189 6.44 5.53 1.28
CA GLY A 189 7.14 4.31 1.71
C GLY A 189 8.62 4.53 2.01
N PHE A 190 9.38 3.43 1.91
CA PHE A 190 10.82 3.42 2.10
C PHE A 190 11.56 3.30 0.78
N LEU A 191 12.57 4.14 0.59
CA LEU A 191 13.44 4.18 -0.57
C LEU A 191 14.91 4.12 -0.14
N GLN A 192 15.66 3.19 -0.72
CA GLN A 192 17.11 3.08 -0.58
C GLN A 192 17.78 3.05 -1.95
N LEU A 193 18.64 4.02 -2.23
CA LEU A 193 19.42 4.07 -3.47
C LEU A 193 20.58 3.07 -3.43
N LYS A 194 20.94 2.54 -4.61
CA LYS A 194 22.08 1.67 -4.84
C LYS A 194 23.01 2.31 -5.86
N LYS A 195 24.22 2.67 -5.41
CA LYS A 195 25.31 3.14 -6.29
C LYS A 195 24.96 4.39 -7.14
N CYS A 196 23.99 5.18 -6.68
CA CYS A 196 23.56 6.42 -7.30
C CYS A 196 23.10 7.44 -6.25
N GLU A 197 23.03 8.70 -6.67
CA GLU A 197 22.56 9.84 -5.88
C GLU A 197 21.26 10.38 -6.47
N PHE A 198 20.29 10.71 -5.61
CA PHE A 198 18.99 11.24 -6.02
C PHE A 198 19.13 12.67 -6.56
N VAL A 199 18.39 12.97 -7.64
CA VAL A 199 18.28 14.33 -8.18
C VAL A 199 16.85 14.84 -8.01
N CYS A 200 15.87 14.16 -8.61
CA CYS A 200 14.45 14.50 -8.49
C CYS A 200 13.55 13.32 -8.87
N PHE A 201 12.28 13.43 -8.50
CA PHE A 201 11.21 12.57 -9.01
C PHE A 201 10.70 13.09 -10.35
N ASN A 202 10.36 12.18 -11.25
CA ASN A 202 9.54 12.45 -12.44
C ASN A 202 8.08 12.07 -12.16
N SER A 203 7.27 11.89 -13.21
CA SER A 203 5.91 11.38 -13.11
C SER A 203 5.85 10.01 -12.44
N ILE A 204 5.03 9.84 -11.40
CA ILE A 204 4.87 8.62 -10.59
C ILE A 204 3.50 8.00 -10.84
N ARG A 205 3.38 6.68 -10.77
CA ARG A 205 2.09 5.99 -10.82
C ARG A 205 1.59 5.63 -9.43
N TYR A 206 0.29 5.77 -9.24
CA TYR A 206 -0.40 5.52 -7.98
C TYR A 206 -1.46 4.44 -8.16
N GLN A 207 -1.71 3.69 -7.11
CA GLN A 207 -2.87 2.84 -6.97
C GLN A 207 -3.75 3.39 -5.86
N PHE A 208 -5.07 3.34 -6.04
CA PHE A 208 -6.00 3.92 -5.10
C PHE A 208 -7.36 3.22 -5.20
N ASN A 209 -8.20 3.40 -4.19
CA ASN A 209 -9.56 2.88 -4.23
C ASN A 209 -10.61 3.96 -3.97
N CYS A 210 -11.76 3.78 -4.59
CA CYS A 210 -12.91 4.64 -4.35
C CYS A 210 -13.37 4.53 -2.90
N GLN A 211 -13.64 5.67 -2.26
CA GLN A 211 -14.14 5.69 -0.88
C GLN A 211 -15.53 5.06 -0.72
N GLU A 212 -16.39 5.20 -1.75
CA GLU A 212 -17.77 4.76 -1.68
C GLU A 212 -17.94 3.28 -2.00
N CYS A 213 -17.45 2.84 -3.16
CA CYS A 213 -17.66 1.47 -3.64
C CYS A 213 -16.42 0.58 -3.52
N GLN A 214 -15.30 1.10 -3.00
CA GLN A 214 -14.03 0.38 -2.80
C GLN A 214 -13.40 -0.23 -4.05
N LYS A 215 -13.90 0.12 -5.25
CA LYS A 215 -13.29 -0.31 -6.51
C LYS A 215 -11.87 0.25 -6.62
N ASN A 216 -10.94 -0.60 -7.05
CA ASN A 216 -9.50 -0.31 -7.11
C ASN A 216 -9.12 0.22 -8.50
N TYR A 217 -8.16 1.13 -8.52
CA TYR A 217 -7.69 1.81 -9.72
C TYR A 217 -6.17 2.02 -9.68
N GLU A 218 -5.57 2.10 -10.86
CA GLU A 218 -4.25 2.64 -11.13
C GLU A 218 -4.40 4.00 -11.83
N SER A 219 -3.50 4.94 -11.53
CA SER A 219 -3.40 6.22 -12.22
C SER A 219 -2.45 6.11 -13.41
N ASP A 220 -2.61 7.02 -14.37
CA ASP A 220 -1.52 7.39 -15.27
C ASP A 220 -0.34 8.00 -14.50
N GLU A 221 0.72 8.35 -15.21
CA GLU A 221 1.88 8.98 -14.57
C GLU A 221 1.56 10.43 -14.16
N VAL A 222 1.65 10.70 -12.85
CA VAL A 222 1.34 12.01 -12.24
C VAL A 222 2.62 12.67 -11.75
N ASN A 223 2.90 13.87 -12.24
CA ASN A 223 4.01 14.70 -11.76
C ASN A 223 3.76 15.29 -10.38
N VAL A 224 4.82 15.65 -9.67
CA VAL A 224 4.71 16.52 -8.47
C VAL A 224 4.13 17.88 -8.90
N GLY A 225 3.13 18.35 -8.18
CA GLY A 225 2.28 19.50 -8.52
C GLY A 225 1.09 19.16 -9.42
N GLY A 226 1.08 17.97 -10.04
CA GLY A 226 0.04 17.49 -10.93
C GLY A 226 -1.24 17.07 -10.19
N VAL A 227 -2.34 17.10 -10.93
CA VAL A 227 -3.68 16.70 -10.47
C VAL A 227 -4.12 15.52 -11.31
N PHE A 228 -4.56 14.46 -10.65
CA PHE A 228 -5.27 13.35 -11.27
C PHE A 228 -6.75 13.46 -10.96
N SER A 229 -7.62 13.27 -11.96
CA SER A 229 -9.07 13.18 -11.77
C SER A 229 -9.68 12.18 -12.74
N ARG A 230 -10.61 11.35 -12.25
CA ARG A 230 -11.46 10.48 -13.08
C ARG A 230 -12.80 10.26 -12.42
N LYS A 231 -13.77 9.76 -13.18
CA LYS A 231 -15.02 9.22 -12.61
C LYS A 231 -14.80 7.77 -12.17
N CYS A 232 -15.36 7.42 -11.02
CA CYS A 232 -15.42 6.03 -10.57
C CYS A 232 -16.39 5.26 -11.46
N ASN A 233 -15.92 4.18 -12.07
CA ASN A 233 -16.75 3.28 -12.88
C ASN A 233 -17.76 2.44 -12.05
N GLY A 234 -17.76 2.56 -10.71
CA GLY A 234 -18.72 1.90 -9.82
C GLY A 234 -19.85 2.83 -9.38
N CYS A 235 -19.49 3.96 -8.76
CA CYS A 235 -20.46 4.91 -8.18
C CYS A 235 -20.50 6.28 -8.88
N TYR A 236 -19.72 6.49 -9.93
CA TYR A 236 -19.63 7.75 -10.68
C TYR A 236 -19.15 8.99 -9.89
N ASN A 237 -18.73 8.82 -8.64
CA ASN A 237 -18.06 9.89 -7.89
C ASN A 237 -16.76 10.31 -8.58
N GLU A 238 -16.42 11.60 -8.50
CA GLU A 238 -15.13 12.09 -8.99
C GLU A 238 -14.02 11.70 -8.02
N LEU A 239 -13.13 10.82 -8.46
CA LEU A 239 -11.93 10.42 -7.76
C LEU A 239 -10.82 11.38 -8.14
N ARG A 240 -10.29 12.13 -7.19
CA ARG A 240 -9.29 13.16 -7.47
C ARG A 240 -8.19 13.14 -6.43
N PHE A 241 -6.95 13.32 -6.87
CA PHE A 241 -5.85 13.64 -5.98
C PHE A 241 -4.87 14.63 -6.60
N LYS A 242 -4.15 15.37 -5.76
CA LYS A 242 -3.07 16.27 -6.15
C LYS A 242 -1.84 15.96 -5.31
N VAL A 243 -0.72 15.70 -5.96
CA VAL A 243 0.57 15.49 -5.29
C VAL A 243 1.21 16.86 -5.10
N ASN A 244 1.11 17.44 -3.90
CA ASN A 244 1.64 18.79 -3.66
C ASN A 244 3.17 18.77 -3.53
N ARG A 245 3.70 17.83 -2.76
CA ARG A 245 5.14 17.70 -2.51
C ARG A 245 5.52 16.27 -2.18
N ILE A 246 6.74 15.88 -2.55
CA ILE A 246 7.39 14.64 -2.13
C ILE A 246 8.76 14.99 -1.56
N ASP A 247 9.02 14.56 -0.32
CA ASP A 247 10.26 14.78 0.39
C ASP A 247 10.98 13.45 0.61
N PHE A 248 12.19 13.32 0.07
CA PHE A 248 13.04 12.14 0.28
C PHE A 248 14.09 12.41 1.35
N TYR A 249 13.95 11.74 2.50
CA TYR A 249 14.84 11.88 3.64
C TYR A 249 15.92 10.78 3.63
N GLN A 250 17.06 11.11 3.04
CA GLN A 250 18.17 10.17 2.99
C GLN A 250 18.82 10.02 4.38
N LYS A 251 18.90 8.78 4.86
CA LYS A 251 19.58 8.46 6.10
C LYS A 251 21.09 8.69 5.93
N LYS A 252 21.66 9.51 6.80
CA LYS A 252 23.12 9.68 6.92
C LYS A 252 23.65 8.61 7.87
N ASP A 253 24.23 7.56 7.31
CA ASP A 253 24.89 6.52 8.10
C ASP A 253 26.22 7.04 8.65
N VAL A 254 26.26 7.21 9.97
CA VAL A 254 27.51 7.48 10.69
C VAL A 254 27.95 6.18 11.35
N LYS A 255 29.18 5.75 11.04
CA LYS A 255 29.79 4.59 11.69
C LYS A 255 30.18 4.99 13.11
N ILE A 256 29.46 4.43 14.08
CA ILE A 256 29.78 4.52 15.50
C ILE A 256 30.08 3.10 15.99
N LYS A 257 31.00 2.98 16.95
CA LYS A 257 31.36 1.71 17.55
C LYS A 257 31.11 1.80 19.05
N GLU A 258 30.31 0.88 19.58
CA GLU A 258 30.05 0.82 21.01
C GLU A 258 31.36 0.66 21.79
N GLY A 259 31.48 1.40 22.89
CA GLY A 259 32.69 1.51 23.70
C GLY A 259 33.60 2.69 23.34
N GLU A 260 33.45 3.29 22.14
CA GLU A 260 34.28 4.43 21.71
C GLU A 260 33.57 5.77 21.96
N GLU A 261 34.35 6.83 22.24
CA GLU A 261 33.81 8.18 22.41
C GLU A 261 33.34 8.76 21.08
N LEU A 262 32.18 9.43 21.09
CA LEU A 262 31.74 10.23 19.95
C LEU A 262 32.63 11.47 19.78
N PRO A 263 32.72 12.05 18.57
CA PRO A 263 33.37 13.33 18.35
C PRO A 263 32.86 14.39 19.33
N GLY A 264 33.78 15.07 20.03
CA GLY A 264 33.45 16.06 21.05
C GLY A 264 32.62 15.50 22.24
N LYS A 265 32.70 14.19 22.50
CA LYS A 265 31.85 13.46 23.46
C LYS A 265 30.35 13.69 23.20
N GLY A 266 29.97 13.86 21.94
CA GLY A 266 28.59 14.14 21.53
C GLY A 266 28.15 15.61 21.60
N ALA A 267 29.00 16.52 22.07
CA ALA A 267 28.69 17.94 22.14
C ALA A 267 28.86 18.64 20.78
N CYS A 268 28.14 19.74 20.60
CA CYS A 268 28.24 20.59 19.40
C CYS A 268 28.32 22.08 19.76
N LYS A 269 28.50 22.92 18.74
CA LYS A 269 28.57 24.38 18.87
C LYS A 269 27.33 24.98 19.54
N HIS A 270 26.15 24.41 19.27
CA HIS A 270 24.86 24.86 19.82
C HIS A 270 24.65 24.41 21.27
N TYR A 271 24.94 23.14 21.57
CA TYR A 271 24.71 22.53 22.88
C TYR A 271 26.01 21.95 23.45
N LYS A 272 26.88 22.85 23.93
CA LYS A 272 28.21 22.51 24.48
C LYS A 272 28.18 21.58 25.70
N LYS A 273 27.00 21.40 26.32
CA LYS A 273 26.78 20.58 27.53
C LYS A 273 25.80 19.43 27.30
N SER A 274 25.51 19.11 26.04
CA SER A 274 24.79 17.91 25.64
C SER A 274 25.82 16.88 25.21
N TYR A 275 25.92 15.75 25.91
CA TYR A 275 26.90 14.71 25.61
C TYR A 275 26.25 13.50 24.94
N ARG A 276 25.43 13.78 23.94
CA ARG A 276 24.62 12.76 23.26
C ARG A 276 24.29 13.21 21.85
N TRP A 277 24.18 12.24 20.97
CA TRP A 277 23.54 12.42 19.68
C TRP A 277 22.13 11.85 19.72
N PHE A 278 21.24 12.39 18.90
CA PHE A 278 19.86 11.95 18.77
C PHE A 278 19.68 11.23 17.45
N ARG A 279 18.89 10.16 17.48
CA ARG A 279 18.37 9.54 16.26
C ARG A 279 16.99 10.15 15.98
N PHE A 280 16.95 11.04 14.99
CA PHE A 280 15.74 11.76 14.62
C PHE A 280 14.75 10.84 13.89
N SER A 281 13.46 10.89 14.25
CA SER A 281 12.43 10.02 13.66
C SER A 281 12.17 10.30 12.18
N CYS A 282 12.35 11.54 11.74
CA CYS A 282 12.12 11.97 10.35
C CYS A 282 13.00 11.22 9.35
N CYS A 283 14.30 11.02 9.64
CA CYS A 283 15.27 10.46 8.70
C CYS A 283 16.14 9.32 9.27
N ASN A 284 15.94 8.96 10.54
CA ASN A 284 16.75 7.99 11.29
C ASN A 284 18.27 8.28 11.32
N SER A 285 18.67 9.51 11.00
CA SER A 285 20.06 9.96 11.05
C SER A 285 20.45 10.40 12.46
N LEU A 286 21.76 10.35 12.74
CA LEU A 286 22.32 10.78 14.03
C LEU A 286 22.88 12.20 13.94
N TYR A 287 22.42 13.08 14.84
CA TYR A 287 22.97 14.43 14.98
C TYR A 287 23.07 14.82 16.47
N PRO A 288 24.02 15.69 16.86
CA PRO A 288 24.16 16.14 18.25
C PRO A 288 22.98 16.96 18.76
N CYS A 289 22.26 17.63 17.87
CA CYS A 289 21.06 18.39 18.19
C CYS A 289 20.21 18.64 16.95
N ASP A 290 19.01 19.16 17.18
CA ASP A 290 18.03 19.63 16.19
C ASP A 290 18.63 20.70 15.25
N VAL A 291 19.32 21.71 15.78
CA VAL A 291 19.91 22.75 14.92
C VAL A 291 20.97 22.18 13.98
N CYS A 292 21.80 21.24 14.45
CA CYS A 292 22.78 20.57 13.58
C CYS A 292 22.14 19.64 12.56
N HIS A 293 20.97 19.08 12.88
CA HIS A 293 20.16 18.31 11.93
C HIS A 293 19.68 19.24 10.82
N ASP A 294 18.96 20.31 11.18
CA ASP A 294 18.31 21.23 10.23
C ASP A 294 19.32 21.90 9.29
N GLU A 295 20.52 22.23 9.78
CA GLU A 295 21.63 22.77 8.98
C GLU A 295 22.14 21.80 7.89
N GLN A 296 21.97 20.48 8.06
CA GLN A 296 22.63 19.47 7.23
C GLN A 296 21.68 18.53 6.48
N SER A 297 20.43 18.42 6.90
CA SER A 297 19.49 17.41 6.41
C SER A 297 18.45 17.95 5.41
N GLY A 298 18.40 19.28 5.22
CA GLY A 298 17.46 19.93 4.29
C GLY A 298 15.99 19.88 4.72
N HIS A 299 15.69 19.46 5.95
CA HIS A 299 14.35 19.43 6.53
C HIS A 299 14.41 19.68 8.04
N LYS A 300 13.25 19.99 8.64
CA LYS A 300 13.14 20.25 10.08
C LYS A 300 13.19 18.96 10.90
N ALA A 301 13.84 19.03 12.04
CA ALA A 301 13.93 17.95 13.01
C ALA A 301 12.56 17.60 13.61
N GLU A 302 12.23 16.32 13.60
CA GLU A 302 11.15 15.77 14.42
C GLU A 302 11.67 15.27 15.77
N MET A 303 10.76 14.97 16.70
CA MET A 303 11.14 14.50 18.03
C MET A 303 11.89 13.16 17.98
N ALA A 304 13.09 13.14 18.55
CA ALA A 304 13.88 11.93 18.70
C ALA A 304 13.50 11.17 19.98
N PHE A 305 13.19 9.89 19.87
CA PHE A 305 12.94 8.99 21.01
C PHE A 305 14.17 8.17 21.42
N ARG A 306 15.16 8.09 20.52
CA ARG A 306 16.41 7.35 20.70
C ARG A 306 17.60 8.32 20.70
N MET A 307 18.61 7.99 21.49
CA MET A 307 19.86 8.75 21.59
C MET A 307 21.06 7.81 21.68
N VAL A 308 22.23 8.33 21.34
CA VAL A 308 23.52 7.66 21.45
C VAL A 308 24.36 8.41 22.48
N CYS A 309 24.94 7.68 23.43
CA CYS A 309 25.81 8.26 24.46
C CYS A 309 27.11 8.81 23.85
N GLY A 310 27.52 9.99 24.28
CA GLY A 310 28.77 10.62 23.87
C GLY A 310 30.05 9.92 24.31
N LEU A 311 30.02 9.14 25.39
CA LEU A 311 31.20 8.47 25.96
C LEU A 311 31.36 7.04 25.47
N CYS A 312 30.30 6.24 25.49
CA CYS A 312 30.38 4.82 25.14
C CYS A 312 29.69 4.47 23.82
N SER A 313 29.16 5.45 23.08
CA SER A 313 28.44 5.25 21.82
C SER A 313 27.28 4.24 21.88
N LYS A 314 26.78 3.91 23.08
CA LYS A 314 25.64 3.01 23.26
C LYS A 314 24.35 3.71 22.86
N GLU A 315 23.56 3.06 22.02
CA GLU A 315 22.23 3.55 21.63
C GLU A 315 21.17 3.12 22.65
N GLN A 316 20.28 4.05 23.03
CA GLN A 316 19.31 3.86 24.11
C GLN A 316 18.12 4.84 23.95
N SER A 317 17.06 4.63 24.73
CA SER A 317 15.95 5.59 24.83
C SER A 317 16.42 6.92 25.43
N VAL A 318 15.72 8.01 25.13
CA VAL A 318 16.09 9.34 25.64
C VAL A 318 15.95 9.42 27.17
N LYS A 319 17.07 9.59 27.87
CA LYS A 319 17.16 9.75 29.34
C LYS A 319 18.29 10.70 29.75
N GLN A 320 18.39 11.01 31.05
CA GLN A 320 19.39 11.94 31.57
C GLN A 320 20.77 11.30 31.77
N GLU A 321 20.81 10.05 32.21
CA GLU A 321 22.04 9.32 32.53
C GLU A 321 22.14 8.07 31.65
N CYS A 322 23.33 7.78 31.14
CA CYS A 322 23.62 6.55 30.41
C CYS A 322 23.95 5.42 31.40
N ASP A 323 23.76 4.17 30.98
CA ASP A 323 24.12 2.98 31.77
C ASP A 323 25.62 2.90 32.11
N CYS A 324 26.47 3.60 31.36
CA CYS A 324 27.91 3.73 31.65
C CYS A 324 28.22 4.75 32.75
N GLY A 325 27.21 5.37 33.36
CA GLY A 325 27.34 6.39 34.41
C GLY A 325 27.50 7.83 33.91
N MET A 326 27.57 8.06 32.59
CA MET A 326 27.70 9.41 32.04
C MET A 326 26.39 10.20 32.17
N ASN A 327 26.48 11.43 32.70
CA ASN A 327 25.40 12.41 32.56
C ASN A 327 25.39 13.04 31.17
N LEU A 328 24.28 12.91 30.48
CA LEU A 328 24.14 13.33 29.09
C LEU A 328 23.60 14.76 28.96
N LYS A 329 23.06 15.29 30.08
CA LYS A 329 22.67 16.69 30.25
C LYS A 329 23.49 17.31 31.37
N ARG A 330 23.54 18.65 31.39
CA ARG A 330 24.05 19.40 32.53
C ARG A 330 23.17 19.08 33.76
N LYS A 331 23.78 18.58 34.85
CA LYS A 331 23.12 18.62 36.17
C LYS A 331 22.89 20.08 36.55
N HIS A 332 21.66 20.44 36.92
CA HIS A 332 21.41 21.72 37.57
C HIS A 332 22.14 21.68 38.92
N ALA A 333 23.26 22.39 39.01
CA ALA A 333 23.92 22.61 40.28
C ALA A 333 23.43 23.94 40.85
N GLN A 334 23.17 23.97 42.15
CA GLN A 334 22.85 25.20 42.88
C GLN A 334 24.01 26.20 42.90
N PHE A 335 25.22 25.77 42.54
CA PHE A 335 26.43 26.58 42.54
C PHE A 335 26.82 26.98 41.11
N TRP A 336 27.23 28.24 40.94
CA TRP A 336 27.56 28.87 39.65
C TRP A 336 28.51 28.03 38.77
N GLU A 337 29.43 27.29 39.39
CA GLU A 337 30.42 26.44 38.72
C GLU A 337 30.06 24.95 38.63
N GLY A 338 28.77 24.58 38.75
CA GLY A 338 28.41 23.17 38.63
C GLY A 338 28.82 22.31 39.84
N GLY A 339 29.14 22.94 40.98
CA GLY A 339 29.74 22.28 42.14
C GLY A 339 31.21 21.91 41.98
N LYS A 340 31.86 22.29 40.87
CA LYS A 340 33.30 22.06 40.62
C LYS A 340 34.21 23.19 41.09
N GLY A 341 33.64 24.30 41.55
CA GLY A 341 34.40 25.35 42.21
C GLY A 341 34.96 24.82 43.51
N ASN A 342 36.26 24.53 43.48
CA ASN A 342 36.99 24.21 44.70
C ASN A 342 36.82 25.41 45.63
N ARG A 343 36.29 25.18 46.84
CA ARG A 343 36.06 26.24 47.82
C ARG A 343 37.42 26.73 48.30
N ASP A 344 37.98 27.71 47.60
CA ASP A 344 39.24 28.30 48.02
C ASP A 344 38.98 29.19 49.25
N ARG A 345 39.37 28.68 50.42
CA ARG A 345 39.26 29.38 51.71
C ARG A 345 39.90 30.77 51.66
N ILE A 346 40.89 30.98 50.79
CA ILE A 346 41.62 32.25 50.65
C ILE A 346 40.71 33.32 50.05
N THR A 347 39.96 32.99 48.99
CA THR A 347 39.10 33.93 48.25
C THR A 347 37.70 34.06 48.85
N MET A 348 37.26 33.11 49.67
CA MET A 348 35.97 33.20 50.36
C MET A 348 35.89 34.40 51.31
N SER A 349 34.75 35.08 51.34
CA SER A 349 34.48 36.16 52.29
C SER A 349 34.63 35.67 53.74
N ARG A 350 35.19 36.51 54.62
CA ARG A 350 35.28 36.21 56.06
C ARG A 350 33.90 36.04 56.71
N LYS A 351 32.85 36.60 56.11
CA LYS A 351 31.46 36.51 56.60
C LYS A 351 30.72 35.27 56.08
N ASP A 352 31.34 34.48 55.20
CA ASP A 352 30.71 33.27 54.69
C ASP A 352 30.67 32.20 55.79
N SER A 353 29.44 31.81 56.17
CA SER A 353 29.16 30.81 57.20
C SER A 353 29.82 29.44 56.99
N LYS A 354 30.26 29.15 55.75
CA LYS A 354 30.90 27.89 55.37
C LYS A 354 32.42 28.00 55.25
N LYS A 355 33.03 29.19 55.39
CA LYS A 355 34.48 29.36 55.27
C LYS A 355 35.25 28.59 56.34
N TYR A 356 34.78 28.59 57.58
CA TYR A 356 35.49 27.95 58.70
C TYR A 356 34.91 26.58 59.13
N LYS A 357 33.83 26.13 58.50
CA LYS A 357 33.26 24.80 58.75
C LYS A 357 34.02 23.76 57.91
N GLY A 358 34.54 22.73 58.57
CA GLY A 358 35.25 21.61 57.96
C GLY A 358 34.30 20.66 57.23
#